data_AF-A0A1A8HD81-F1
#
_entry.id   AF-A0A1A8HD81-F1
#
_cell.length_a   1.000
_cell.length_b   1.000
_cell.length_c   1.000
_cell.angle_alpha   90.00
_cell.angle_beta   90.00
_cell.angle_gamma   90.00
#
_symmetry.space_group_name_H-M   'P 1'
#
loop_
_entity.id
_entity.type
_entity.pdbx_description
1 polymer ?
#
loop_
_entity_poly.entity_id
_entity_poly.type
_entity_poly.pdbx_seq_one_letter_code
_entity_poly.pdbx_strand_id
1 'polypeptide(L)'
;VDSGPPLSYTLHMDGSGQGMFGIHHYGGGVSLTGSLDYEERTWYTLTIRTSDSKHQSEAYLTVLVDDVNDNAPVFTHDSYQVTVSEQLPAGSS
;
A
#
# COMPACT_ATOMS: atom_id res chain seq x y z
N VAL A 1 10.35 26.87 -31.67
CA VAL A 1 10.81 26.20 -30.44
C VAL A 1 10.79 24.72 -30.72
N ASP A 2 11.97 24.12 -30.80
CA ASP A 2 12.12 22.68 -31.02
C ASP A 2 11.76 21.97 -29.70
N SER A 3 10.48 21.64 -29.54
CA SER A 3 10.03 20.75 -28.48
C SER A 3 10.37 19.34 -28.95
N GLY A 4 11.52 18.82 -28.50
CA GLY A 4 11.95 17.46 -28.76
C GLY A 4 10.84 16.43 -28.48
N PRO A 5 11.03 15.17 -28.90
CA PRO A 5 10.01 14.13 -28.74
C PRO A 5 9.48 14.09 -27.30
N PRO A 6 8.15 14.03 -27.09
CA PRO A 6 7.58 14.09 -25.76
C PRO A 6 8.09 12.92 -24.94
N LEU A 7 8.53 13.20 -23.71
CA LEU A 7 8.92 12.16 -22.76
C LEU A 7 7.75 11.22 -22.51
N SER A 8 8.01 9.93 -22.65
CA SER A 8 7.07 8.85 -22.34
C SER A 8 7.47 8.20 -21.02
N TYR A 9 6.47 7.82 -20.24
CA TYR A 9 6.62 7.19 -18.93
C TYR A 9 5.91 5.84 -18.93
N THR A 10 6.58 4.83 -18.38
CA THR A 10 6.01 3.50 -18.15
C THR A 10 6.41 2.99 -16.77
N LEU A 11 5.59 2.12 -16.22
CA LEU A 11 5.76 1.60 -14.86
C LEU A 11 5.92 0.08 -14.92
N HIS A 12 6.95 -0.41 -14.25
CA HIS A 12 7.24 -1.84 -14.10
C HIS A 12 7.18 -2.19 -12.60
N MET A 13 6.56 -3.32 -12.29
CA MET A 13 6.34 -3.81 -10.92
C MET A 13 6.67 -5.29 -10.86
N ASP A 14 6.89 -5.78 -9.64
CA ASP A 14 6.85 -7.22 -9.39
C ASP A 14 5.44 -7.79 -9.63
N GLY A 15 5.34 -9.12 -9.64
CA GLY A 15 4.08 -9.81 -9.92
C GLY A 15 2.95 -9.45 -8.95
N SER A 16 3.26 -9.13 -7.69
CA SER A 16 2.27 -8.80 -6.65
C SER A 16 1.81 -7.33 -6.67
N GLY A 17 2.49 -6.44 -7.41
CA GLY A 17 2.06 -5.06 -7.60
C GLY A 17 1.27 -4.81 -8.89
N GLN A 18 1.15 -5.82 -9.77
CA GLN A 18 0.51 -5.63 -11.07
C GLN A 18 -0.94 -5.15 -10.92
N GLY A 19 -1.26 -4.02 -11.58
CA GLY A 19 -2.59 -3.43 -11.55
C GLY A 19 -2.91 -2.57 -10.33
N MET A 20 -1.99 -2.43 -9.37
CA MET A 20 -2.20 -1.59 -8.18
C MET A 20 -1.88 -0.11 -8.43
N PHE A 21 -0.94 0.15 -9.35
CA PHE A 21 -0.49 1.49 -9.72
C PHE A 21 -0.54 1.70 -11.23
N GLY A 22 -0.88 2.91 -11.62
CA GLY A 22 -0.79 3.42 -12.99
C GLY A 22 0.14 4.63 -13.08
N ILE A 23 0.65 4.91 -14.27
CA ILE A 23 1.40 6.14 -14.56
C ILE A 23 0.84 6.83 -15.80
N HIS A 24 0.65 8.15 -15.73
CA HIS A 24 0.23 8.94 -16.89
C HIS A 24 1.35 9.02 -17.93
N HIS A 25 1.09 8.49 -19.13
CA HIS A 25 2.11 8.23 -20.13
C HIS A 25 2.95 9.44 -20.54
N TYR A 26 2.39 10.65 -20.56
CA TYR A 26 3.12 11.88 -20.92
C TYR A 26 3.32 12.87 -19.77
N GLY A 27 2.70 12.63 -18.62
CA GLY A 27 2.74 13.55 -17.47
C GLY A 27 3.50 13.00 -16.28
N GLY A 28 3.82 11.70 -16.27
CA GLY A 28 4.59 11.06 -15.20
C GLY A 28 3.85 10.94 -13.86
N GLY A 29 2.61 11.42 -13.75
CA GLY A 29 1.80 11.30 -12.54
C GLY A 29 1.48 9.85 -12.23
N VAL A 30 1.87 9.38 -11.05
CA VAL A 30 1.56 8.04 -10.54
C VAL A 30 0.24 8.11 -9.77
N SER A 31 -0.64 7.15 -10.02
CA SER A 31 -1.95 7.06 -9.37
C SER A 31 -2.22 5.64 -8.91
N LEU A 32 -3.03 5.51 -7.85
CA LEU A 32 -3.58 4.23 -7.43
C LEU A 32 -4.66 3.78 -8.42
N THR A 33 -4.60 2.50 -8.79
CA THR A 33 -5.62 1.83 -9.59
C THR A 33 -6.34 0.72 -8.82
N GLY A 34 -5.75 0.24 -7.73
CA GLY A 34 -6.34 -0.70 -6.76
C GLY A 34 -6.35 -0.13 -5.33
N SER A 35 -7.10 -0.77 -4.44
CA SER A 35 -7.11 -0.48 -3.00
C SER A 35 -5.85 -1.05 -2.32
N LEU A 36 -5.26 -0.31 -1.40
CA LEU A 36 -4.14 -0.79 -0.59
C LEU A 36 -4.66 -1.39 0.71
N ASP A 37 -4.02 -2.45 1.17
CA ASP A 37 -4.28 -3.11 2.44
C ASP A 37 -2.94 -3.37 3.15
N TYR A 38 -2.78 -2.85 4.37
CA TYR A 38 -1.53 -2.93 5.11
C TYR A 38 -1.25 -4.36 5.57
N GLU A 39 -2.31 -5.08 5.98
CA GLU A 39 -2.28 -6.48 6.38
C GLU A 39 -1.88 -7.41 5.24
N GLU A 40 -2.21 -7.05 3.99
CA GLU A 40 -1.77 -7.77 2.80
C GLU A 40 -0.33 -7.41 2.42
N ARG A 41 0.00 -6.12 2.33
CA ARG A 41 1.31 -5.65 1.87
C ARG A 41 1.65 -4.25 2.36
N THR A 42 2.78 -4.15 3.07
CA THR A 42 3.23 -2.90 3.71
C THR A 42 4.00 -1.94 2.80
N TRP A 43 4.56 -2.42 1.68
CA TRP A 43 5.27 -1.56 0.72
C TRP A 43 5.37 -2.14 -0.69
N TYR A 44 5.55 -1.26 -1.68
CA TYR A 44 5.79 -1.58 -3.08
C TYR A 44 7.03 -0.84 -3.61
N THR A 45 7.81 -1.50 -4.47
CA THR A 45 8.85 -0.82 -5.27
C THR A 45 8.42 -0.80 -6.72
N LEU A 46 8.29 0.41 -7.26
CA LEU A 46 7.91 0.66 -8.63
C LEU A 46 9.16 1.09 -9.40
N THR A 47 9.41 0.48 -10.56
CA THR A 47 10.44 0.93 -11.49
C THR A 47 9.78 1.79 -12.56
N ILE A 48 10.08 3.08 -12.52
CA ILE A 48 9.60 4.05 -13.51
C ILE A 48 10.66 4.15 -14.60
N ARG A 49 10.25 3.92 -15.85
CA ARG A 49 11.10 4.08 -17.02
C ARG A 49 10.63 5.28 -17.83
N THR A 50 11.56 6.14 -18.21
CA THR A 50 11.30 7.32 -19.05
C THR A 50 12.01 7.18 -20.38
N SER A 51 11.38 7.59 -21.48
CA SER A 51 12.00 7.56 -22.81
C SER A 51 11.62 8.76 -23.69
N ASP A 52 12.61 9.34 -24.36
CA ASP A 52 12.45 10.35 -25.42
C ASP A 52 12.49 9.73 -26.83
N SER A 53 12.26 8.41 -26.95
CA SER A 53 12.43 7.60 -28.18
C SER A 53 13.87 7.35 -28.64
N LYS A 54 14.89 7.95 -28.01
CA LYS A 54 16.32 7.72 -28.33
C LYS A 54 17.09 7.18 -27.14
N HIS A 55 16.79 7.70 -25.97
CA HIS A 55 17.40 7.39 -24.69
C HIS A 55 16.34 6.94 -23.70
N GLN A 56 16.82 6.21 -22.70
CA GLN A 56 16.00 5.68 -21.62
C GLN A 56 16.71 5.85 -20.30
N SER A 57 15.93 6.12 -19.27
CA SER A 57 16.39 6.19 -17.89
C SER A 57 15.38 5.50 -16.98
N GLU A 58 15.86 5.02 -15.85
CA GLU A 58 15.03 4.34 -14.86
C GLU A 58 15.24 4.97 -13.49
N ALA A 59 14.16 5.02 -12.71
CA ALA A 59 14.14 5.46 -11.33
C ALA A 59 13.29 4.51 -10.49
N TYR A 60 13.64 4.36 -9.22
CA TYR A 60 12.90 3.56 -8.27
C TYR A 60 12.04 4.46 -7.38
N LEU A 61 10.77 4.08 -7.23
CA LEU A 61 9.82 4.72 -6.33
C LEU A 61 9.37 3.69 -5.29
N THR A 62 9.68 3.94 -4.02
CA THR A 62 9.16 3.15 -2.90
C THR A 62 7.88 3.79 -2.39
N VAL A 63 6.80 3.02 -2.40
CA VAL A 63 5.50 3.38 -1.83
C VAL A 63 5.35 2.63 -0.52
N LEU A 64 5.20 3.37 0.58
CA LEU A 64 4.89 2.82 1.90
C LEU A 64 3.38 2.90 2.10
N VAL A 65 2.79 1.81 2.59
CA VAL A 65 1.37 1.76 2.96
C VAL A 65 1.28 2.12 4.44
N ASP A 66 0.44 3.10 4.76
CA ASP A 66 0.17 3.46 6.15
C ASP A 66 -0.80 2.46 6.77
N ASP A 67 -0.44 1.95 7.95
CA ASP A 67 -1.30 1.11 8.79
C ASP A 67 -2.45 1.95 9.35
N VAL A 68 -3.68 1.51 9.09
CA VAL A 68 -4.91 2.13 9.58
C VAL A 68 -5.67 1.13 10.43
N ASN A 69 -6.31 1.60 11.50
CA ASN A 69 -7.12 0.74 12.36
C ASN A 69 -8.48 0.41 11.71
N ASP A 70 -8.48 -0.46 10.70
CA ASP A 70 -9.66 -0.96 9.99
C ASP A 70 -10.06 -2.38 10.43
N ASN A 71 -9.21 -3.05 11.20
CA ASN A 71 -9.47 -4.35 11.80
C ASN A 71 -10.20 -4.21 13.15
N ALA A 72 -11.43 -4.73 13.22
CA ALA A 72 -12.20 -4.73 14.46
C ALA A 72 -11.55 -5.65 15.52
N PRO A 73 -11.56 -5.26 16.81
CA PRO A 73 -11.06 -6.13 17.86
C PRO A 73 -11.90 -7.42 17.93
N VAL A 74 -11.22 -8.56 18.09
CA VAL A 74 -11.86 -9.87 18.18
C VAL A 74 -11.64 -10.44 19.58
N PHE A 75 -12.72 -10.90 20.22
CA PHE A 75 -12.62 -11.63 21.48
C PHE A 75 -11.93 -12.98 21.28
N THR A 76 -11.11 -13.40 22.24
CA THR A 76 -10.42 -14.71 22.17
C THR A 76 -11.37 -15.91 22.31
N HIS A 77 -12.54 -15.69 22.92
CA HIS A 77 -13.56 -16.71 23.12
C HIS A 77 -14.94 -16.13 22.82
N ASP A 78 -15.83 -16.96 22.29
CA ASP A 78 -17.24 -16.59 22.04
C ASP A 78 -18.01 -16.34 23.34
N SER A 79 -17.55 -16.90 24.47
CA SER A 79 -18.12 -16.68 25.79
C SER A 79 -17.06 -16.75 26.87
N TYR A 80 -17.17 -15.86 27.86
CA TYR A 80 -16.37 -15.89 29.08
C TYR A 80 -17.27 -16.26 30.26
N GLN A 81 -16.87 -17.27 31.04
CA GLN A 81 -17.54 -17.67 32.28
C GLN A 81 -16.56 -17.54 33.43
N VAL A 82 -16.97 -16.85 34.48
CA VAL A 82 -16.19 -16.65 35.71
C VAL A 82 -17.09 -16.88 36.91
N THR A 83 -16.54 -17.53 37.94
CA THR A 83 -17.19 -17.70 39.24
C THR A 83 -16.43 -16.88 40.27
N VAL A 84 -17.13 -16.05 41.03
CA VAL A 84 -16.54 -15.16 42.05
C VAL A 84 -17.13 -15.43 43.42
N SER A 85 -16.29 -15.34 44.46
CA SER A 85 -16.69 -15.51 45.87
C SER A 85 -17.29 -14.23 46.43
N GLU A 86 -18.29 -14.34 47.30
CA GLU A 86 -18.91 -13.21 47.99
C GLU A 86 -17.95 -12.44 48.91
N GLN A 87 -16.87 -13.09 49.35
CA GLN A 87 -15.91 -12.50 50.27
C GLN A 87 -14.87 -11.62 49.57
N LEU A 88 -14.98 -11.45 48.26
CA LEU A 88 -14.03 -10.69 47.49
C LEU A 88 -14.18 -9.18 47.75
N PRO A 89 -13.09 -8.47 48.11
CA PRO A 89 -13.10 -7.01 48.22
C PRO A 89 -13.45 -6.34 46.88
N ALA A 90 -13.96 -5.11 46.94
CA ALA A 90 -14.24 -4.33 45.74
C ALA A 90 -12.98 -4.14 44.87
N GLY A 91 -13.12 -4.30 43.55
CA GLY A 91 -12.01 -4.19 42.58
C GLY A 91 -11.21 -5.47 42.37
N SER A 92 -11.67 -6.59 42.92
CA SER A 92 -11.15 -7.92 42.59
C SER A 92 -11.46 -8.27 41.12
N SER A 93 -10.49 -8.91 40.47
CA SER A 93 -10.45 -9.26 39.05
C SER A 93 -10.07 -10.73 38.86
#